data_AF-A0A7M5VE69-F1
#
_entry.id   AF-A0A7M5VE69-F1
#
_cell.length_a   1.000
_cell.length_b   1.000
_cell.length_c   1.000
_cell.angle_alpha   90.00
_cell.angle_beta   90.00
_cell.angle_gamma   90.00
#
_symmetry.space_group_name_H-M   'P 1'
#
loop_
_entity.id
_entity.type
_entity.pdbx_description
1 polymer ?
#
loop_
_entity_poly.entity_id
_entity_poly.type
_entity_poly.pdbx_seq_one_letter_code
_entity_poly.pdbx_strand_id
1 'polypeptide(L)'
;MENLLQQTNRLVFQLQNDMSSLGRTPAGEALSNLEMSIQQNVQEVYKNCSRLEEYVFKEPPQRKQASKLKVDQIIYDIRHIDSSYKGYIHKKRQQEAEERRREELMSMPFRTNAENDTKISMDYALQHHDALQGADRNIGQMRHTGMSALEQMKNQRMSLKGVRRRMMDIGNTLGLSNTVMRMIDKRGTQDKWIVYGGIILTLLIMFLTIKYLT
;
A
#
# COMPACT_ATOMS: atom_id res chain seq x y z
N MET A 1 -9.75 -19.38 1.78
CA MET A 1 -9.49 -18.06 1.17
C MET A 1 -10.64 -17.09 1.41
N GLU A 2 -11.90 -17.44 1.08
CA GLU A 2 -13.06 -16.54 1.26
C GLU A 2 -13.29 -16.07 2.71
N ASN A 3 -13.19 -16.98 3.70
CA ASN A 3 -13.32 -16.58 5.11
C ASN A 3 -12.28 -15.53 5.53
N LEU A 4 -11.04 -15.68 5.05
CA LEU A 4 -9.95 -14.74 5.34
C LEU A 4 -10.17 -13.39 4.62
N LEU A 5 -10.72 -13.41 3.40
CA LEU A 5 -11.12 -12.19 2.68
C LEU A 5 -12.25 -11.45 3.41
N GLN A 6 -13.29 -12.15 3.84
CA GLN A 6 -14.40 -11.55 4.59
C GLN A 6 -13.93 -10.96 5.93
N GLN A 7 -13.08 -11.68 6.66
CA GLN A 7 -12.48 -11.18 7.90
C GLN A 7 -11.64 -9.92 7.64
N THR A 8 -10.80 -9.94 6.60
CA THR A 8 -9.96 -8.79 6.24
C THR A 8 -10.80 -7.58 5.85
N ASN A 9 -11.87 -7.76 5.06
CA ASN A 9 -12.77 -6.69 4.69
C ASN A 9 -13.52 -6.10 5.89
N ARG A 10 -13.93 -6.93 6.87
CA ARG A 10 -14.52 -6.45 8.13
C ARG A 10 -13.54 -5.61 8.91
N LEU A 11 -12.29 -6.05 9.04
CA LEU A 11 -11.24 -5.30 9.74
C LEU A 11 -10.91 -3.98 9.03
N VAL A 12 -10.88 -3.96 7.69
CA VAL A 12 -10.68 -2.72 6.92
C VAL A 12 -11.83 -1.73 7.16
N PHE A 13 -13.08 -2.21 7.20
CA PHE A 13 -14.23 -1.35 7.50
C PHE A 13 -14.19 -0.81 8.94
N GLN A 14 -13.81 -1.64 9.90
CA GLN A 14 -13.59 -1.20 11.28
C GLN A 14 -12.49 -0.14 11.36
N LEU A 15 -11.35 -0.35 10.69
CA LEU A 15 -10.27 0.64 10.60
C LEU A 15 -10.71 1.98 10.01
N GLN A 16 -11.58 1.97 8.99
CA GLN A 16 -12.14 3.20 8.43
C GLN A 16 -13.03 3.94 9.44
N ASN A 17 -13.88 3.20 10.16
CA ASN A 17 -14.72 3.77 11.21
C ASN A 17 -13.87 4.32 12.37
N ASP A 18 -12.89 3.56 12.83
CA ASP A 18 -11.98 3.97 13.90
C ASP A 18 -11.22 5.25 13.50
N MET A 19 -10.72 5.33 12.26
CA MET A 19 -10.10 6.55 11.72
C MET A 19 -11.07 7.74 11.64
N SER A 20 -12.33 7.50 11.26
CA SER A 20 -13.34 8.57 11.23
C SER A 20 -13.70 9.06 12.64
N SER A 21 -13.64 8.18 13.64
CA SER A 21 -13.88 8.50 15.05
C SER A 21 -12.70 9.22 15.69
N LEU A 22 -11.49 9.03 15.15
CA LEU A 22 -10.25 9.62 15.66
C LEU A 22 -10.23 11.16 15.65
N GLY A 23 -11.02 11.77 14.75
CA GLY A 23 -11.22 13.22 14.71
C GLY A 23 -12.33 13.73 15.62
N ARG A 24 -13.18 12.85 16.18
CA ARG A 24 -14.37 13.21 16.99
C ARG A 24 -14.19 12.87 18.47
N THR A 25 -13.29 11.95 18.79
CA THR A 25 -13.04 11.51 20.17
C THR A 25 -12.28 12.60 20.95
N PRO A 26 -12.77 13.02 22.13
CA PRO A 26 -12.07 14.01 22.95
C PRO A 26 -10.72 13.47 23.44
N ALA A 27 -9.76 14.38 23.66
CA ALA A 27 -8.44 14.04 24.16
C ALA A 27 -8.52 13.38 25.55
N GLY A 28 -7.91 12.21 25.70
CA GLY A 28 -7.92 11.43 26.94
C GLY A 28 -7.53 9.95 26.72
N GLU A 29 -7.73 9.11 27.75
CA GLU A 29 -7.42 7.66 27.69
C GLU A 29 -8.18 6.94 26.55
N ALA A 30 -9.40 7.39 26.24
CA ALA A 30 -10.19 6.84 25.14
C ALA A 30 -9.51 7.00 23.77
N LEU A 31 -8.80 8.12 23.55
CA LEU A 31 -8.06 8.36 22.30
C LEU A 31 -6.82 7.47 22.22
N SER A 32 -6.09 7.29 23.34
CA SER A 32 -4.93 6.40 23.39
C SER A 32 -5.30 4.93 23.14
N ASN A 33 -6.43 4.48 23.69
CA ASN A 33 -6.94 3.14 23.48
C ASN A 33 -7.38 2.93 22.01
N LEU A 34 -8.01 3.93 21.41
CA LEU A 34 -8.39 3.92 19.99
C LEU A 34 -7.15 3.89 19.07
N GLU A 35 -6.13 4.72 19.35
CA GLU A 35 -4.86 4.73 18.61
C GLU A 35 -4.17 3.36 18.68
N MET A 36 -4.12 2.73 19.86
CA MET A 36 -3.56 1.39 20.04
C MET A 36 -4.36 0.34 19.27
N SER A 37 -5.69 0.39 19.33
CA SER A 37 -6.59 -0.49 18.58
C SER A 37 -6.36 -0.39 17.08
N ILE A 38 -6.25 0.83 16.53
CA ILE A 38 -5.96 1.05 15.10
C ILE A 38 -4.61 0.46 14.72
N GLN A 39 -3.57 0.69 15.53
CA GLN A 39 -2.25 0.15 15.23
C GLN A 39 -2.25 -1.39 15.22
N GLN A 40 -2.96 -2.02 16.17
CA GLN A 40 -3.13 -3.47 16.22
C GLN A 40 -3.93 -3.99 15.02
N ASN A 41 -5.04 -3.36 14.69
CA ASN A 41 -5.91 -3.74 13.56
C ASN A 41 -5.16 -3.59 12.22
N VAL A 42 -4.37 -2.53 12.04
CA VAL A 42 -3.51 -2.35 10.84
C VAL A 42 -2.50 -3.50 10.72
N GLN A 43 -1.83 -3.88 11.82
CA GLN A 43 -0.86 -4.98 11.82
C GLN A 43 -1.52 -6.34 11.52
N GLU A 44 -2.69 -6.61 12.11
CA GLU A 44 -3.44 -7.84 11.86
C GLU A 44 -3.89 -7.93 10.40
N VAL A 45 -4.35 -6.82 9.84
CA VAL A 45 -4.77 -6.74 8.44
C VAL A 45 -3.58 -6.96 7.49
N TYR A 46 -2.40 -6.39 7.76
CA TYR A 46 -1.19 -6.70 6.98
C TYR A 46 -0.82 -8.19 7.03
N LYS A 47 -0.90 -8.82 8.21
CA LYS A 47 -0.65 -10.26 8.36
C LYS A 47 -1.66 -11.10 7.58
N ASN A 48 -2.93 -10.69 7.56
CA ASN A 48 -3.97 -11.35 6.78
C ASN A 48 -3.76 -11.15 5.27
N CYS A 49 -3.34 -9.97 4.82
CA CYS A 49 -2.97 -9.71 3.43
C CYS A 49 -1.80 -10.60 2.97
N SER A 50 -0.73 -10.75 3.77
CA SER A 50 0.38 -11.64 3.42
C SER A 50 -0.06 -13.11 3.30
N ARG A 51 -0.95 -13.56 4.18
CA ARG A 51 -1.56 -14.90 4.08
C ARG A 51 -2.46 -15.03 2.84
N LEU A 52 -3.22 -13.99 2.51
CA LEU A 52 -4.05 -13.96 1.30
C LEU A 52 -3.21 -14.02 0.03
N GLU A 53 -2.08 -13.32 -0.05
CA GLU A 53 -1.12 -13.42 -1.15
C GLU A 53 -0.58 -14.84 -1.31
N GLU A 54 -0.28 -15.52 -0.19
CA GLU A 54 0.14 -16.93 -0.20
C GLU A 54 -0.97 -17.85 -0.74
N TYR A 55 -2.23 -17.61 -0.36
CA TYR A 55 -3.38 -18.35 -0.90
C TYR A 55 -3.62 -18.06 -2.39
N VAL A 56 -3.47 -16.81 -2.84
CA VAL A 56 -3.55 -16.43 -4.27
C VAL A 56 -2.49 -17.20 -5.06
N PHE A 57 -1.31 -17.42 -4.50
CA PHE A 57 -0.26 -18.17 -5.19
C PHE A 57 -0.65 -19.64 -5.45
N LYS A 58 -1.42 -20.24 -4.52
CA LYS A 58 -1.89 -21.64 -4.55
C LYS A 58 -3.15 -21.88 -5.40
N GLU A 59 -3.81 -20.83 -5.89
CA GLU A 59 -5.03 -20.95 -6.71
C GLU A 59 -4.77 -21.30 -8.19
N PRO A 60 -5.73 -21.97 -8.86
CA PRO A 60 -5.65 -22.27 -10.28
C PRO A 60 -5.64 -20.99 -11.13
N PRO A 61 -4.95 -21.00 -12.29
CA PRO A 61 -4.61 -19.79 -13.06
C PRO A 61 -5.83 -18.97 -13.53
N GLN A 62 -6.99 -19.60 -13.72
CA GLN A 62 -8.24 -18.93 -14.13
C GLN A 62 -8.85 -18.05 -13.03
N ARG A 63 -8.74 -18.44 -11.75
CA ARG A 63 -9.27 -17.67 -10.60
C ARG A 63 -8.22 -16.76 -9.97
N LYS A 64 -6.93 -17.13 -10.11
CA LYS A 64 -5.77 -16.43 -9.56
C LYS A 64 -5.73 -14.94 -9.92
N GLN A 65 -6.08 -14.55 -11.15
CA GLN A 65 -6.11 -13.14 -11.54
C GLN A 65 -7.20 -12.35 -10.79
N ALA A 66 -8.41 -12.89 -10.68
CA ALA A 66 -9.51 -12.23 -9.99
C ALA A 66 -9.26 -12.10 -8.49
N SER A 67 -8.73 -13.15 -7.85
CA SER A 67 -8.35 -13.14 -6.44
C SER A 67 -7.18 -12.20 -6.17
N LYS A 68 -6.21 -12.12 -7.09
CA LYS A 68 -5.10 -11.17 -6.99
C LYS A 68 -5.58 -9.72 -7.04
N LEU A 69 -6.49 -9.38 -7.95
CA LEU A 69 -7.04 -8.03 -8.06
C LEU A 69 -7.76 -7.61 -6.77
N LYS A 70 -8.50 -8.52 -6.13
CA LYS A 70 -9.17 -8.26 -4.84
C LYS A 70 -8.16 -8.01 -3.72
N VAL A 71 -7.09 -8.80 -3.65
CA VAL A 71 -6.03 -8.63 -2.64
C VAL A 71 -5.27 -7.32 -2.88
N ASP A 72 -4.97 -6.99 -4.14
CA ASP A 72 -4.30 -5.74 -4.51
C ASP A 72 -5.14 -4.50 -4.12
N GLN A 73 -6.47 -4.57 -4.29
CA GLN A 73 -7.39 -3.53 -3.86
C GLN A 73 -7.38 -3.34 -2.33
N ILE A 74 -7.45 -4.43 -1.57
CA ILE A 74 -7.38 -4.40 -0.11
C ILE A 74 -6.04 -3.76 0.34
N ILE A 75 -4.93 -4.15 -0.27
CA ILE A 75 -3.60 -3.59 0.03
C ILE A 75 -3.54 -2.08 -0.24
N TYR A 76 -4.16 -1.62 -1.32
CA TYR A 76 -4.25 -0.20 -1.64
C TYR A 76 -5.02 0.57 -0.56
N ASP A 77 -6.19 0.06 -0.17
CA ASP A 77 -7.05 0.69 0.85
C ASP A 77 -6.34 0.80 2.20
N ILE A 78 -5.65 -0.27 2.64
CA ILE A 78 -4.87 -0.27 3.88
C ILE A 78 -3.74 0.75 3.83
N ARG A 79 -3.02 0.83 2.70
CA ARG A 79 -1.92 1.79 2.53
C ARG A 79 -2.42 3.24 2.60
N HIS A 80 -3.59 3.50 2.06
CA HIS A 80 -4.23 4.81 2.16
C HIS A 80 -4.61 5.15 3.61
N ILE A 81 -5.19 4.19 4.34
CA ILE A 81 -5.55 4.34 5.75
C ILE A 81 -4.30 4.59 6.63
N ASP A 82 -3.24 3.80 6.43
CA ASP A 82 -1.97 3.95 7.16
C ASP A 82 -1.31 5.31 6.90
N SER A 83 -1.32 5.76 5.64
CA SER A 83 -0.80 7.09 5.27
C SER A 83 -1.60 8.22 5.94
N SER A 84 -2.93 8.08 5.97
CA SER A 84 -3.82 9.03 6.63
C SER A 84 -3.61 9.07 8.15
N TYR A 85 -3.44 7.91 8.79
CA TYR A 85 -3.16 7.80 10.21
C TYR A 85 -1.82 8.43 10.59
N LYS A 86 -0.75 8.16 9.82
CA LYS A 86 0.56 8.80 10.02
C LYS A 86 0.47 10.32 9.87
N GLY A 87 -0.28 10.80 8.88
CA GLY A 87 -0.53 12.23 8.70
C GLY A 87 -1.21 12.87 9.91
N TYR A 88 -2.22 12.21 10.48
CA TYR A 88 -2.89 12.65 11.70
C TYR A 88 -1.92 12.73 12.89
N ILE A 89 -1.15 11.67 13.14
CA ILE A 89 -0.18 11.63 14.25
C ILE A 89 0.88 12.72 14.10
N HIS A 90 1.36 12.98 12.88
CA HIS A 90 2.29 14.08 12.62
C HIS A 90 1.68 15.44 12.94
N LYS A 91 0.43 15.68 12.55
CA LYS A 91 -0.27 16.94 12.85
C LYS A 91 -0.47 17.13 14.36
N LYS A 92 -0.87 16.07 15.08
CA LYS A 92 -1.00 16.09 16.55
C LYS A 92 0.31 16.44 17.24
N ARG A 93 1.42 15.79 16.86
CA ARG A 93 2.76 16.09 17.42
C ARG A 93 3.23 17.51 17.12
N GLN A 94 2.90 18.05 15.95
CA GLN A 94 3.22 19.44 15.62
C GLN A 94 2.44 20.41 16.53
N GLN A 95 1.15 20.17 16.74
CA GLN A 95 0.33 20.99 17.63
C GLN A 95 0.85 20.95 19.07
N GLU A 96 1.16 19.75 19.60
CA GLU A 96 1.75 19.61 20.95
C GLU A 96 3.11 20.32 21.06
N ALA A 97 3.94 20.29 20.01
CA ALA A 97 5.22 21.00 20.00
C ALA A 97 5.07 22.52 19.94
N GLU A 98 4.07 23.02 19.21
CA GLU A 98 3.73 24.44 19.15
C GLU A 98 3.19 24.95 20.49
N GLU A 99 2.33 24.18 21.15
CA GLU A 99 1.82 24.50 22.48
C GLU A 99 2.93 24.54 23.52
N ARG A 100 3.83 23.55 23.53
CA ARG A 100 5.01 23.57 24.42
C ARG A 100 5.90 24.79 24.19
N ARG A 101 6.18 25.12 22.93
CA ARG A 101 6.94 26.34 22.60
C ARG A 101 6.23 27.60 23.08
N ARG A 102 4.91 27.64 22.99
CA ARG A 102 4.10 28.76 23.48
C ARG A 102 4.20 28.88 25.00
N GLU A 103 4.14 27.76 25.74
CA GLU A 103 4.30 27.73 27.19
C GLU A 103 5.72 28.15 27.62
N GLU A 104 6.75 27.71 26.90
CA GLU A 104 8.14 28.14 27.10
C GLU A 104 8.30 29.65 26.90
N LEU A 105 7.67 30.21 25.86
CA LEU A 105 7.67 31.66 25.62
C LEU A 105 6.88 32.43 26.69
N MET A 106 5.78 31.87 27.19
CA MET A 106 4.95 32.49 28.24
C MET A 106 5.58 32.41 29.63
N SER A 107 6.40 31.39 29.89
CA SER A 107 7.13 31.24 31.16
C SER A 107 8.44 32.03 31.19
N MET A 108 8.85 32.63 30.07
CA MET A 108 10.03 33.48 30.03
C MET A 108 9.73 34.83 30.71
N PRO A 109 10.47 35.22 31.77
CA PRO A 109 10.23 36.48 32.46
C PRO A 109 10.50 37.68 31.54
N PHE A 110 9.59 38.65 31.53
CA PHE A 110 9.73 39.91 30.78
C PHE A 110 11.01 40.63 31.21
N ARG A 111 12.04 40.62 30.35
CA ARG A 111 13.20 41.50 30.49
C ARG A 111 12.86 42.84 29.85
N THR A 112 12.74 43.89 30.66
CA THR A 112 12.57 45.26 30.15
C THR A 112 13.87 45.75 29.51
N ASN A 113 13.76 46.37 28.34
CA ASN A 113 14.87 46.92 27.55
C ASN A 113 15.57 48.14 28.21
N ALA A 114 15.55 48.29 29.53
CA ALA A 114 15.92 49.54 30.20
C ALA A 114 17.43 49.69 30.51
N GLU A 115 18.24 48.63 30.47
CA GLU A 115 19.64 48.68 30.94
C GLU A 115 20.72 48.41 29.86
N ASN A 116 20.35 48.32 28.58
CA ASN A 116 21.22 47.69 27.57
C ASN A 116 21.79 48.62 26.48
N ASP A 117 21.51 49.91 26.47
CA ASP A 117 21.79 50.76 25.30
C ASP A 117 23.28 50.99 24.97
N THR A 118 24.22 50.52 25.81
CA THR A 118 25.67 50.52 25.50
C THR A 118 26.28 49.10 25.46
N LYS A 119 25.50 48.05 25.72
CA LYS A 119 25.94 46.63 25.67
C LYS A 119 25.44 45.88 24.43
N ILE A 120 24.50 46.47 23.69
CA ILE A 120 23.80 45.86 22.55
C ILE A 120 24.71 45.57 21.34
N SER A 121 25.86 46.24 21.16
CA SER A 121 26.72 45.97 19.99
C SER A 121 27.52 44.65 20.09
N MET A 122 27.94 44.24 21.28
CA MET A 122 28.63 42.96 21.50
C MET A 122 27.64 41.79 21.59
N ASP A 123 26.48 42.02 22.22
CA ASP A 123 25.41 41.03 22.35
C ASP A 123 24.76 40.73 21.00
N TYR A 124 24.62 41.72 20.11
CA TYR A 124 24.13 41.50 18.75
C TYR A 124 25.09 40.62 17.92
N ALA A 125 26.41 40.77 18.07
CA ALA A 125 27.38 39.92 17.39
C ALA A 125 27.38 38.47 17.92
N LEU A 126 27.26 38.29 19.23
CA LEU A 126 27.11 36.97 19.87
C LEU A 126 25.77 36.32 19.52
N GLN A 127 24.69 37.08 19.53
CA GLN A 127 23.36 36.64 19.13
C GLN A 127 23.30 36.32 17.63
N HIS A 128 23.99 37.06 16.78
CA HIS A 128 24.17 36.70 15.37
C HIS A 128 24.99 35.43 15.22
N HIS A 129 26.04 35.23 16.01
CA HIS A 129 26.81 33.99 15.97
C HIS A 129 25.97 32.78 16.41
N ASP A 130 25.17 32.91 17.47
CA ASP A 130 24.25 31.87 17.92
C ASP A 130 23.10 31.65 16.94
N ALA A 131 22.58 32.72 16.32
CA ALA A 131 21.58 32.63 15.26
C ALA A 131 22.15 31.98 14.00
N LEU A 132 23.41 32.25 13.65
CA LEU A 132 24.12 31.62 12.53
C LEU A 132 24.44 30.14 12.84
N GLN A 133 24.88 29.79 14.05
CA GLN A 133 25.04 28.40 14.46
C GLN A 133 23.70 27.66 14.49
N GLY A 134 22.64 28.31 14.97
CA GLY A 134 21.28 27.77 14.95
C GLY A 134 20.79 27.56 13.52
N ALA A 135 21.03 28.53 12.63
CA ALA A 135 20.73 28.43 11.21
C ALA A 135 21.52 27.29 10.54
N ASP A 136 22.81 27.12 10.85
CA ASP A 136 23.64 26.08 10.27
C ASP A 136 23.21 24.68 10.75
N ARG A 137 22.81 24.54 12.02
CA ARG A 137 22.19 23.31 12.55
C ARG A 137 20.85 23.02 11.89
N ASN A 138 19.99 24.03 11.72
CA ASN A 138 18.69 23.90 11.06
C ASN A 138 18.85 23.55 9.57
N ILE A 139 19.78 24.18 8.86
CA ILE A 139 20.14 23.86 7.48
C ILE A 139 20.72 22.45 7.40
N GLY A 140 21.56 22.05 8.35
CA GLY A 140 22.07 20.68 8.47
C GLY A 140 20.95 19.65 8.63
N GLN A 141 19.98 19.92 9.50
CA GLN A 141 18.82 19.06 9.72
C GLN A 141 17.90 19.03 8.49
N MET A 142 17.70 20.16 7.82
CA MET A 142 16.94 20.25 6.57
C MET A 142 17.64 19.52 5.43
N ARG A 143 18.97 19.59 5.34
CA ARG A 143 19.78 18.83 4.37
C ARG A 143 19.72 17.33 4.64
N HIS A 144 19.79 16.92 5.90
CA HIS A 144 19.63 15.52 6.30
C HIS A 144 18.23 15.00 5.97
N THR A 145 17.20 15.79 6.25
CA THR A 145 15.80 15.47 5.91
C THR A 145 15.58 15.45 4.40
N GLY A 146 16.18 16.37 3.65
CA GLY A 146 16.15 16.39 2.20
C GLY A 146 16.86 15.19 1.59
N MET A 147 17.99 14.78 2.16
CA MET A 147 18.73 13.60 1.72
C MET A 147 17.96 12.31 2.02
N SER A 148 17.33 12.18 3.19
CA SER A 148 16.51 11.01 3.51
C SER A 148 15.21 10.97 2.70
N ALA A 149 14.62 12.12 2.35
CA ALA A 149 13.49 12.19 1.42
C ALA A 149 13.90 11.78 -0.01
N LEU A 150 15.05 12.26 -0.50
CA LEU A 150 15.60 11.85 -1.80
C LEU A 150 15.96 10.35 -1.82
N GLU A 151 16.49 9.81 -0.73
CA GLU A 151 16.78 8.39 -0.58
C GLU A 151 15.49 7.55 -0.54
N GLN A 152 14.45 8.00 0.15
CA GLN A 152 13.12 7.40 0.10
C GLN A 152 12.52 7.44 -1.32
N MET A 153 12.64 8.56 -2.04
CA MET A 153 12.19 8.66 -3.44
C MET A 153 12.99 7.74 -4.37
N LYS A 154 14.31 7.61 -4.17
CA LYS A 154 15.17 6.68 -4.91
C LYS A 154 14.80 5.23 -4.61
N ASN A 155 14.55 4.89 -3.35
CA ASN A 155 14.13 3.55 -2.92
C ASN A 155 12.72 3.22 -3.43
N GLN A 156 11.80 4.19 -3.45
CA GLN A 156 10.49 4.08 -4.09
C GLN A 156 10.62 3.86 -5.61
N ARG A 157 11.51 4.58 -6.31
CA ARG A 157 11.78 4.37 -7.74
C ARG A 157 12.38 2.98 -8.01
N MET A 158 13.22 2.47 -7.11
CA MET A 158 13.80 1.13 -7.21
C MET A 158 12.73 0.04 -6.99
N SER A 159 11.84 0.25 -6.03
CA SER A 159 10.66 -0.61 -5.79
C SER A 159 9.68 -0.59 -6.99
N LEU A 160 9.38 0.59 -7.54
CA LEU A 160 8.56 0.75 -8.76
C LEU A 160 9.22 0.12 -10.00
N LYS A 161 10.56 0.17 -10.13
CA LYS A 161 11.28 -0.59 -11.16
C LYS A 161 11.16 -2.10 -10.95
N GLY A 162 11.18 -2.57 -9.70
CA GLY A 162 10.92 -3.98 -9.35
C GLY A 162 9.51 -4.42 -9.74
N VAL A 163 8.51 -3.58 -9.48
CA VAL A 163 7.10 -3.81 -9.90
C VAL A 163 6.96 -3.76 -11.42
N ARG A 164 7.60 -2.82 -12.12
CA ARG A 164 7.57 -2.72 -13.58
C ARG A 164 8.30 -3.88 -14.28
N ARG A 165 9.43 -4.35 -13.75
CA ARG A 165 10.09 -5.59 -14.23
C ARG A 165 9.17 -6.78 -14.04
N ARG A 166 8.60 -6.95 -12.85
CA ARG A 166 7.59 -7.99 -12.60
C ARG A 166 6.40 -7.87 -13.53
N MET A 167 5.94 -6.66 -13.86
CA MET A 167 4.84 -6.42 -14.80
C MET A 167 5.22 -6.72 -16.26
N MET A 168 6.47 -6.47 -16.67
CA MET A 168 6.99 -6.79 -18.00
C MET A 168 7.21 -8.31 -18.17
N ASP A 169 7.72 -8.97 -17.13
CA ASP A 169 7.85 -10.43 -17.06
C ASP A 169 6.46 -11.10 -17.02
N ILE A 170 5.49 -10.46 -16.35
CA ILE A 170 4.07 -10.83 -16.39
C ILE A 170 3.47 -10.57 -17.79
N GLY A 171 3.82 -9.48 -18.48
CA GLY A 171 3.38 -9.21 -19.85
C GLY A 171 3.91 -10.25 -20.85
N ASN A 172 5.18 -10.64 -20.73
CA ASN A 172 5.79 -11.70 -21.56
C ASN A 172 5.21 -13.09 -21.25
N THR A 173 4.90 -13.38 -19.99
CA THR A 173 4.29 -14.68 -19.59
C THR A 173 2.79 -14.74 -19.85
N LEU A 174 2.06 -13.61 -19.83
CA LEU A 174 0.66 -13.53 -20.24
C LEU A 174 0.49 -13.59 -21.77
N GLY A 175 1.46 -13.07 -22.53
CA GLY A 175 1.52 -13.22 -24.00
C GLY A 175 1.66 -14.69 -24.42
N LEU A 176 2.42 -15.49 -23.66
CA LEU A 176 2.51 -16.94 -23.81
C LEU A 176 1.27 -17.68 -23.26
N SER A 177 0.64 -17.16 -22.20
CA SER A 177 -0.56 -17.77 -21.62
C SER A 177 -1.74 -17.74 -22.59
N ASN A 178 -1.89 -16.72 -23.43
CA ASN A 178 -2.99 -16.66 -24.40
C ASN A 178 -2.79 -17.65 -25.57
N THR A 179 -1.54 -17.91 -25.96
CA THR A 179 -1.19 -18.92 -26.97
C THR A 179 -1.33 -20.35 -26.43
N VAL A 180 -0.93 -20.59 -25.17
CA VAL A 180 -1.17 -21.87 -24.48
C VAL A 180 -2.67 -22.09 -24.20
N MET A 181 -3.41 -21.05 -23.80
CA MET A 181 -4.87 -21.08 -23.60
C MET A 181 -5.58 -21.48 -24.90
N ARG A 182 -5.22 -20.87 -26.04
CA ARG A 182 -5.72 -21.27 -27.36
C ARG A 182 -5.30 -22.68 -27.77
N MET A 183 -4.10 -23.13 -27.38
CA MET A 183 -3.63 -24.50 -27.64
C MET A 183 -4.45 -25.55 -26.86
N ILE A 184 -4.97 -25.20 -25.69
CA ILE A 184 -5.81 -26.08 -24.85
C ILE A 184 -7.23 -26.15 -25.42
N ASP A 185 -7.85 -25.01 -25.79
CA ASP A 185 -9.17 -25.01 -26.44
C ASP A 185 -9.18 -25.74 -27.79
N LYS A 186 -8.05 -25.76 -28.50
CA LYS A 186 -7.90 -26.51 -29.76
C LYS A 186 -7.97 -28.02 -29.56
N ARG A 187 -7.54 -28.55 -28.41
CA ARG A 187 -7.61 -30.00 -28.10
C ARG A 187 -9.07 -30.47 -27.95
N GLY A 188 -9.93 -29.67 -27.32
CA GLY A 188 -11.34 -30.00 -27.15
C GLY A 188 -12.17 -29.88 -28.43
N THR A 189 -11.77 -29.03 -29.38
CA THR A 189 -12.41 -28.92 -30.70
C THR A 189 -11.95 -30.02 -31.65
N GLN A 190 -10.66 -30.35 -31.64
CA GLN A 190 -10.11 -31.43 -32.47
C GLN A 190 -10.68 -32.81 -32.09
N ASP A 191 -10.86 -33.07 -30.79
CA ASP A 191 -11.48 -34.32 -30.32
C ASP A 191 -12.92 -34.48 -30.83
N LYS A 192 -13.71 -33.40 -30.84
CA LYS A 192 -15.07 -33.40 -31.43
C LYS A 192 -15.05 -33.76 -32.91
N TRP A 193 -14.14 -33.20 -33.69
CA TRP A 193 -14.03 -33.49 -35.13
C TRP A 193 -13.66 -34.96 -35.39
N ILE A 194 -12.80 -35.57 -34.58
CA ILE A 194 -12.44 -36.99 -34.68
C ILE A 194 -13.66 -37.88 -34.42
N VAL A 195 -14.45 -37.56 -33.39
CA VAL A 195 -15.68 -38.31 -33.07
C VAL A 195 -16.71 -38.23 -34.19
N TYR A 196 -16.98 -37.03 -34.73
CA TYR A 196 -17.91 -36.88 -35.86
C TYR A 196 -17.42 -37.60 -37.12
N GLY A 197 -16.11 -37.60 -37.38
CA GLY A 197 -15.52 -38.35 -38.48
C GLY A 197 -15.72 -39.87 -38.35
N GLY A 198 -15.55 -40.42 -37.14
CA GLY A 198 -15.79 -41.83 -36.86
C GLY A 198 -17.26 -42.25 -37.10
N ILE A 199 -18.21 -41.40 -36.69
CA ILE A 199 -19.64 -41.66 -36.92
C ILE A 199 -19.96 -41.72 -38.43
N ILE A 200 -19.49 -40.74 -39.20
CA ILE A 200 -19.74 -40.71 -40.66
C ILE A 200 -19.11 -41.92 -41.35
N LEU A 201 -17.88 -42.30 -40.98
CA LEU A 201 -17.19 -43.44 -41.57
C LEU A 201 -17.96 -44.75 -41.31
N THR A 202 -18.44 -44.97 -40.08
CA THR A 202 -19.22 -46.17 -39.75
C THR A 202 -20.55 -46.22 -40.52
N LEU A 203 -21.23 -45.08 -40.69
CA LEU A 203 -22.46 -44.99 -41.50
C LEU A 203 -22.18 -45.28 -42.98
N LEU A 204 -21.07 -44.78 -43.53
CA LEU A 204 -20.69 -45.03 -44.92
C LEU A 204 -20.39 -46.51 -45.18
N ILE A 205 -19.68 -47.16 -44.26
CA ILE A 205 -19.39 -48.59 -44.34
C ILE A 205 -20.70 -49.38 -44.30
N MET A 206 -21.59 -49.09 -43.34
CA MET A 206 -22.90 -49.75 -43.23
C MET A 206 -23.76 -49.57 -44.49
N PHE A 207 -23.76 -48.37 -45.07
CA PHE A 207 -24.48 -48.09 -46.31
C PHE A 207 -23.90 -48.88 -47.50
N LEU A 208 -22.58 -48.93 -47.63
CA LEU A 208 -21.91 -49.68 -48.70
C LEU A 208 -22.19 -51.19 -48.59
N THR A 209 -22.17 -51.77 -47.39
CA THR A 209 -22.53 -53.18 -47.21
C THR A 209 -23.97 -53.45 -47.61
N ILE A 210 -24.93 -52.59 -47.23
CA ILE A 210 -26.33 -52.77 -47.63
C ILE A 210 -26.47 -52.69 -49.16
N LYS A 211 -25.79 -51.74 -49.81
CA LYS A 211 -25.91 -51.49 -51.25
C LYS A 211 -25.16 -52.49 -52.13
N TYR A 212 -24.15 -53.18 -51.59
CA TYR A 212 -23.41 -54.25 -52.30
C TYR A 212 -23.93 -55.65 -52.00
N LEU A 213 -24.62 -55.85 -50.87
CA LEU A 213 -25.19 -57.13 -50.46
C LEU A 213 -26.69 -57.27 -50.85
N THR A 214 -27.33 -56.18 -51.27
CA THR A 214 -28.66 -56.14 -51.91
C THR A 214 -28.51 -55.82 -53.38
#